data_AF-A0A8J4CNQ6-F1
#
_entry.id   AF-A0A8J4CNQ6-F1
#
_cell.length_a   1.000
_cell.length_b   1.000
_cell.length_c   1.000
_cell.angle_alpha   90.00
_cell.angle_beta   90.00
_cell.angle_gamma   90.00
#
_symmetry.space_group_name_H-M   'P 1'
#
loop_
_entity.id
_entity.type
_entity.pdbx_description
1 polymer ?
#
loop_
_entity_poly.entity_id
_entity_poly.type
_entity_poly.pdbx_seq_one_letter_code
_entity_poly.pdbx_strand_id
1 'polypeptide(L)'
;LPGGATIYLPDERGVLARAGDLAFNDAPWLAGQPSSAFVRLVHPRISAHVAARLGTPSLRRLLLAASADSMALGTVGGAEAFGQSEALTTRLRHIISDYPEGPGVLMELLQNADDAGATSLELMLDDTTYPSGSILSPAMAVWQGPALLVANDAL
;
A
#
# COMPACT_ATOMS: atom_id res chain seq x y z
N LEU A 1 27.52 -18.17 2.57
CA LEU A 1 27.05 -19.42 3.20
C LEU A 1 26.98 -20.49 2.12
N PRO A 2 27.30 -21.76 2.40
CA PRO A 2 27.15 -22.84 1.43
C PRO A 2 25.70 -22.85 0.90
N GLY A 3 25.54 -22.91 -0.43
CA GLY A 3 24.24 -22.84 -1.08
C GLY A 3 23.38 -24.03 -0.66
N GLY A 4 22.39 -23.81 0.21
CA GLY A 4 21.47 -24.85 0.70
C GLY A 4 21.28 -24.91 2.22
N ALA A 5 22.06 -24.17 3.01
CA ALA A 5 21.85 -24.14 4.46
C ALA A 5 20.56 -23.39 4.84
N THR A 6 19.66 -24.04 5.59
CA THR A 6 18.47 -23.39 6.15
C THR A 6 18.88 -22.54 7.35
N ILE A 7 18.68 -21.22 7.25
CA ILE A 7 18.99 -20.27 8.31
C ILE A 7 17.77 -20.08 9.20
N TYR A 8 17.99 -20.06 10.51
CA TYR A 8 16.96 -19.76 11.50
C TYR A 8 17.26 -18.44 12.19
N LEU A 9 16.22 -17.66 12.46
CA LEU A 9 16.29 -16.41 13.22
C LEU A 9 15.22 -16.39 14.31
N PRO A 10 15.49 -15.74 15.46
CA PRO A 10 14.47 -15.53 16.48
C PRO A 10 13.41 -14.56 15.94
N ASP A 11 12.15 -14.88 16.20
CA ASP A 11 11.04 -13.94 16.05
C ASP A 11 10.95 -12.96 17.23
N GLU A 12 9.95 -12.08 17.23
CA GLU A 12 9.69 -11.12 18.32
C GLU A 12 9.49 -11.77 19.70
N ARG A 13 9.12 -13.05 19.76
CA ARG A 13 8.94 -13.82 21.00
C ARG A 13 10.21 -14.57 21.42
N GLY A 14 11.30 -14.42 20.68
CA GLY A 14 12.55 -15.13 20.91
C GLY A 14 12.53 -16.59 20.44
N VAL A 15 11.53 -17.01 19.66
CA VAL A 15 11.40 -18.37 19.14
C VAL A 15 12.06 -18.45 17.76
N LEU A 16 12.94 -19.44 17.57
CA LEU A 16 13.59 -19.66 16.28
C LEU A 16 12.59 -20.10 15.21
N ALA A 17 12.62 -19.44 14.06
CA ALA A 17 11.86 -19.78 12.86
C ALA A 17 12.77 -19.68 11.63
N ARG A 18 12.37 -20.27 10.51
CA ARG A 18 13.16 -20.18 9.27
C ARG A 18 13.19 -18.73 8.82
N ALA A 19 14.36 -18.26 8.37
CA ALA A 19 14.53 -16.87 7.97
C ALA A 19 13.55 -16.43 6.87
N GLY A 20 13.17 -17.33 5.96
CA GLY A 20 12.19 -17.07 4.89
C GLY A 20 10.73 -17.01 5.34
N ASP A 21 10.40 -17.54 6.52
CA ASP A 21 9.04 -17.51 7.10
C ASP A 21 8.83 -16.26 7.98
N LEU A 22 9.86 -15.43 8.14
CA LEU A 22 9.85 -14.19 8.91
C LEU A 22 9.93 -12.99 7.96
N ALA A 23 9.61 -11.80 8.46
CA ALA A 23 9.90 -10.55 7.77
C ALA A 23 10.66 -9.58 8.68
N PHE A 24 11.54 -8.75 8.11
CA PHE A 24 12.10 -7.61 8.84
C PHE A 24 11.22 -6.38 8.63
N ASN A 25 10.99 -5.63 9.70
CA ASN A 25 10.16 -4.44 9.67
C ASN A 25 10.95 -3.25 9.08
N ASP A 26 10.80 -3.03 7.78
CA ASP A 26 11.34 -1.87 7.04
C ASP A 26 10.29 -0.80 6.73
N ALA A 27 9.08 -0.96 7.28
CA ALA A 27 7.98 -0.02 7.14
C ALA A 27 7.19 0.07 8.46
N PRO A 28 7.78 0.64 9.53
CA PRO A 28 7.15 0.70 10.84
C PRO A 28 5.83 1.48 10.85
N TRP A 29 5.62 2.40 9.90
CA TRP A 29 4.35 3.11 9.71
C TRP A 29 3.19 2.21 9.22
N LEU A 30 3.49 0.98 8.77
CA LEU A 30 2.48 -0.03 8.42
C LEU A 30 2.22 -1.04 9.55
N ALA A 31 2.96 -0.95 10.66
CA ALA A 31 2.76 -1.84 11.80
C ALA A 31 1.37 -1.61 12.43
N GLY A 32 0.62 -2.69 12.68
CA GLY A 32 -0.72 -2.63 13.28
C GLY A 32 -1.86 -2.62 12.27
N GLN A 33 -1.58 -2.59 10.97
CA GLN A 33 -2.59 -2.84 9.94
C GLN A 33 -3.08 -4.29 10.04
N PRO A 34 -4.37 -4.59 9.80
CA PRO A 34 -4.89 -5.97 9.85
C PRO A 34 -4.14 -6.90 8.89
N SER A 35 -3.67 -6.38 7.76
CA SER A 35 -2.81 -7.10 6.81
C SER A 35 -1.43 -7.45 7.37
N SER A 36 -0.92 -6.66 8.32
CA SER A 36 0.36 -6.91 9.00
C SER A 36 0.25 -7.94 10.13
N ALA A 37 -0.95 -8.20 10.66
CA ALA A 37 -1.17 -9.13 11.77
C ALA A 37 -0.80 -10.58 11.45
N PHE A 38 -0.78 -10.94 10.16
CA PHE A 38 -0.46 -12.29 9.70
C PHE A 38 1.04 -12.49 9.41
N VAL A 39 1.85 -11.44 9.48
CA VAL A 39 3.28 -11.51 9.17
C VAL A 39 4.08 -11.68 10.46
N ARG A 40 4.86 -12.75 10.55
CA ARG A 40 5.74 -13.00 11.70
C ARG A 40 7.03 -12.20 11.54
N LEU A 41 7.35 -11.32 12.48
CA LEU A 41 8.51 -10.45 12.39
C LEU A 41 9.76 -11.07 13.03
N VAL A 42 10.93 -10.75 12.47
CA VAL A 42 12.23 -11.05 13.08
C VAL A 42 12.41 -10.21 14.35
N HIS A 43 13.14 -10.75 15.33
CA HIS A 43 13.40 -10.09 16.60
C HIS A 43 13.99 -8.66 16.41
N PRO A 44 13.51 -7.63 17.13
CA PRO A 44 13.89 -6.22 16.91
C PRO A 44 15.39 -5.89 17.05
N ARG A 45 16.13 -6.75 17.78
CA ARG A 45 17.59 -6.61 17.92
C ARG A 45 18.39 -7.02 16.67
N ILE A 46 17.73 -7.63 15.68
CA ILE A 46 18.35 -7.98 14.40
C ILE A 46 18.05 -6.86 13.41
N SER A 47 19.09 -6.21 12.90
CA SER A 47 18.92 -5.12 11.95
C SER A 47 18.37 -5.61 10.61
N ALA A 48 17.61 -4.75 9.93
CA ALA A 48 17.10 -5.01 8.58
C ALA A 48 18.20 -5.43 7.61
N HIS A 49 19.38 -4.80 7.69
CA HIS A 49 20.54 -5.15 6.87
C HIS A 49 21.00 -6.61 7.10
N VAL A 50 21.08 -7.04 8.35
CA VAL A 50 21.46 -8.41 8.69
C VAL A 50 20.38 -9.40 8.27
N ALA A 51 19.11 -9.13 8.60
CA ALA A 51 17.99 -9.99 8.24
C ALA A 51 17.88 -10.19 6.72
N ALA A 52 18.01 -9.12 5.94
CA ALA A 52 18.00 -9.18 4.47
C ALA A 52 19.12 -10.07 3.92
N ARG A 53 20.34 -9.99 4.47
CA ARG A 53 21.48 -10.85 4.06
C ARG A 53 21.29 -12.32 4.46
N LEU A 54 20.42 -12.59 5.43
CA LEU A 54 20.06 -13.93 5.89
C LEU A 54 18.82 -14.50 5.18
N GLY A 55 18.28 -13.79 4.18
CA GLY A 55 17.18 -14.26 3.36
C GLY A 55 15.78 -13.98 3.92
N THR A 56 15.68 -13.14 4.94
CA THR A 56 14.39 -12.67 5.45
C THR A 56 13.80 -11.61 4.52
N PRO A 57 12.56 -11.76 4.02
CA PRO A 57 11.90 -10.75 3.20
C PRO A 57 11.57 -9.44 3.94
N SER A 58 11.35 -8.39 3.15
CA SER A 58 10.87 -7.08 3.62
C SER A 58 9.38 -7.15 3.94
N LEU A 59 8.97 -6.62 5.10
CA LEU A 59 7.56 -6.50 5.48
C LEU A 59 6.78 -5.71 4.44
N ARG A 60 7.31 -4.54 4.07
CA ARG A 60 6.73 -3.64 3.05
C ARG A 60 6.42 -4.36 1.75
N ARG A 61 7.35 -5.19 1.27
CA ARG A 61 7.19 -5.96 0.02
C ARG A 61 6.11 -7.03 0.14
N LEU A 62 6.03 -7.73 1.26
CA LEU A 62 5.01 -8.76 1.49
C LEU A 62 3.59 -8.15 1.51
N LEU A 63 3.42 -7.02 2.20
CA LEU A 63 2.12 -6.34 2.25
C LEU A 63 1.70 -5.82 0.87
N LEU A 64 2.63 -5.26 0.10
CA LEU A 64 2.35 -4.80 -1.26
C LEU A 64 1.89 -5.96 -2.16
N ALA A 65 2.56 -7.12 -2.10
CA ALA A 65 2.17 -8.30 -2.85
C ALA A 65 0.77 -8.80 -2.46
N ALA A 66 0.48 -8.92 -1.16
CA ALA A 66 -0.83 -9.36 -0.67
C ALA A 66 -1.97 -8.42 -1.08
N SER A 67 -1.71 -7.11 -1.13
CA SER A 67 -2.69 -6.12 -1.57
C SER A 67 -2.95 -6.16 -3.09
N ALA A 68 -1.93 -6.51 -3.88
CA ALA A 68 -2.08 -6.67 -5.34
C ALA A 68 -2.95 -7.90 -5.68
N ASP A 69 -2.78 -9.01 -4.96
CA ASP A 69 -3.59 -10.22 -5.16
C ASP A 69 -5.07 -9.98 -4.78
N SER A 70 -5.34 -9.08 -3.82
CA SER A 70 -6.71 -8.71 -3.45
C SER A 70 -7.40 -7.82 -4.49
N MET A 71 -6.64 -7.10 -5.33
CA MET A 71 -7.16 -6.37 -6.49
C MET A 71 -7.47 -7.29 -7.68
N ALA A 72 -7.00 -8.55 -7.64
CA ALA A 72 -7.47 -9.62 -8.53
C ALA A 72 -8.80 -10.21 -8.02
N LEU A 73 -9.73 -9.36 -7.55
CA LEU A 73 -11.10 -9.76 -7.24
C LEU A 73 -11.88 -10.02 -8.53
N GLY A 74 -11.57 -11.16 -9.11
CA GLY A 74 -12.22 -11.79 -10.23
C GLY A 74 -11.75 -13.23 -10.29
N THR A 75 -11.96 -14.00 -9.20
CA THR A 75 -12.14 -15.48 -9.19
C THR A 75 -12.01 -16.05 -7.77
N VAL A 76 -13.08 -15.95 -6.96
CA VAL A 76 -13.30 -16.94 -5.90
C VAL A 76 -14.20 -18.01 -6.49
N GLY A 77 -13.59 -19.11 -6.96
CA GLY A 77 -14.27 -20.33 -7.38
C GLY A 77 -14.42 -20.49 -8.89
N GLY A 78 -13.43 -21.11 -9.53
CA GLY A 78 -13.55 -22.07 -10.65
C GLY A 78 -14.33 -21.71 -11.93
N ALA A 79 -14.96 -20.54 -12.02
CA ALA A 79 -15.65 -20.05 -13.19
C ALA A 79 -14.80 -18.91 -13.76
N GLU A 80 -14.10 -19.19 -14.86
CA GLU A 80 -13.62 -18.13 -15.74
C GLU A 80 -14.82 -17.27 -16.13
N ALA A 81 -14.83 -16.00 -15.72
CA ALA A 81 -15.85 -15.06 -16.15
C ALA A 81 -15.72 -14.87 -17.66
N PHE A 82 -16.49 -15.64 -18.44
CA PHE A 82 -16.67 -15.40 -19.86
C PHE A 82 -17.42 -14.06 -20.03
N GLY A 83 -16.64 -13.01 -20.28
CA GLY A 83 -17.11 -11.65 -20.50
C GLY A 83 -15.97 -10.79 -21.04
N GLN A 84 -16.30 -9.73 -21.78
CA GLN A 84 -15.32 -8.77 -22.28
C GLN A 84 -14.67 -8.04 -21.09
N SER A 85 -13.41 -8.37 -20.79
CA SER A 85 -12.63 -7.70 -19.74
C SER A 85 -11.95 -6.47 -20.32
N GLU A 86 -12.39 -5.29 -19.91
CA GLU A 86 -11.66 -4.04 -20.13
C GLU A 86 -10.71 -3.78 -18.95
N ALA A 87 -9.50 -3.30 -19.21
CA ALA A 87 -8.61 -2.85 -18.15
C ALA A 87 -9.20 -1.65 -17.41
N LEU A 88 -9.12 -1.63 -16.06
CA LEU A 88 -9.65 -0.54 -15.23
C LEU A 88 -9.13 0.84 -15.67
N THR A 89 -7.86 0.92 -16.08
CA THR A 89 -7.25 2.16 -16.57
C THR A 89 -7.85 2.66 -17.88
N THR A 90 -8.30 1.76 -18.75
CA THR A 90 -9.02 2.12 -19.98
C THR A 90 -10.40 2.65 -19.65
N ARG A 91 -11.11 2.00 -18.72
CA ARG A 91 -12.43 2.48 -18.26
C ARG A 91 -12.35 3.85 -17.60
N LEU A 92 -11.37 4.08 -16.72
CA LEU A 92 -11.14 5.39 -16.10
C LEU A 92 -10.79 6.46 -17.13
N ARG A 93 -9.99 6.12 -18.15
CA ARG A 93 -9.69 7.04 -19.26
C ARG A 93 -10.96 7.48 -19.98
N HIS A 94 -11.88 6.56 -20.28
CA HIS A 94 -13.15 6.91 -20.92
C HIS A 94 -13.98 7.86 -20.04
N ILE A 95 -14.12 7.55 -18.73
CA ILE A 95 -14.85 8.42 -17.78
C ILE A 95 -14.23 9.82 -17.73
N ILE A 96 -12.91 9.93 -17.63
CA ILE A 96 -12.22 11.24 -17.62
C ILE A 96 -12.44 11.98 -18.94
N SER A 97 -12.49 11.26 -20.08
CA SER A 97 -12.72 11.89 -21.39
C SER A 97 -14.13 12.49 -21.52
N ASP A 98 -15.11 11.92 -20.82
CA ASP A 98 -16.49 12.41 -20.80
C ASP A 98 -16.67 13.62 -19.85
N TYR A 99 -15.69 13.88 -18.98
CA TYR A 99 -15.67 15.02 -18.05
C TYR A 99 -14.61 16.06 -18.49
N PRO A 100 -14.98 17.04 -19.33
CA PRO A 100 -14.04 18.04 -19.82
C PRO A 100 -13.42 18.88 -18.68
N GLU A 101 -12.19 19.34 -18.91
CA GLU A 101 -11.42 20.13 -17.94
C GLU A 101 -12.21 21.33 -17.40
N GLY A 102 -12.25 21.50 -16.08
CA GLY A 102 -13.01 22.56 -15.42
C GLY A 102 -13.14 22.38 -13.90
N PRO A 103 -13.98 23.19 -13.23
CA PRO A 103 -14.17 23.12 -11.78
C PRO A 103 -14.94 21.87 -11.33
N GLY A 104 -15.37 21.00 -12.25
CA GLY A 104 -16.21 19.83 -11.96
C GLY A 104 -15.64 18.93 -10.87
N VAL A 105 -14.32 18.73 -10.85
CA VAL A 105 -13.65 17.95 -9.79
C VAL A 105 -13.86 18.57 -8.40
N LEU A 106 -13.77 19.90 -8.28
CA LEU A 106 -13.99 20.60 -7.01
C LEU A 106 -15.45 20.56 -6.59
N MET A 107 -16.37 20.68 -7.55
CA MET A 107 -17.81 20.59 -7.29
C MET A 107 -18.22 19.19 -6.83
N GLU A 108 -17.57 18.16 -7.36
CA GLU A 108 -17.87 16.76 -7.01
C GLU A 108 -17.31 16.41 -5.63
N LEU A 109 -16.15 16.96 -5.27
CA LEU A 109 -15.64 16.88 -3.90
C LEU A 109 -16.54 17.60 -2.89
N LEU A 110 -17.11 18.75 -3.28
CA LEU A 110 -18.09 19.45 -2.46
C LEU A 110 -19.38 18.66 -2.30
N GLN A 111 -19.89 18.06 -3.38
CA GLN A 111 -21.06 17.17 -3.32
C GLN A 111 -20.79 15.97 -2.43
N ASN A 112 -19.63 15.31 -2.54
CA ASN A 112 -19.26 14.20 -1.67
C ASN A 112 -19.25 14.61 -0.18
N ALA A 113 -18.84 15.83 0.13
CA ALA A 113 -18.86 16.35 1.50
C ALA A 113 -20.30 16.64 1.98
N ASP A 114 -21.14 17.26 1.13
CA ASP A 114 -22.55 17.51 1.41
C ASP A 114 -23.33 16.19 1.63
N ASP A 115 -23.13 15.20 0.76
CA ASP A 115 -23.72 13.86 0.85
C ASP A 115 -23.30 13.12 2.13
N ALA A 116 -22.06 13.35 2.59
CA ALA A 116 -21.56 12.83 3.85
C ALA A 116 -22.08 13.60 5.08
N GLY A 117 -22.79 14.71 4.89
CA GLY A 117 -23.31 15.57 5.96
C GLY A 117 -22.26 16.47 6.61
N ALA A 118 -21.16 16.76 5.91
CA ALA A 118 -20.13 17.68 6.37
C ALA A 118 -20.69 19.11 6.49
N THR A 119 -20.16 19.87 7.45
CA THR A 119 -20.45 21.30 7.60
C THR A 119 -19.34 22.19 7.06
N SER A 120 -18.16 21.62 6.83
CA SER A 120 -17.02 22.33 6.26
C SER A 120 -16.23 21.47 5.27
N LEU A 121 -15.71 22.13 4.23
CA LEU A 121 -14.78 21.58 3.26
C LEU A 121 -13.56 22.52 3.19
N GLU A 122 -12.36 21.98 3.40
CA GLU A 122 -11.10 22.69 3.27
C GLU A 122 -10.35 22.19 2.03
N LEU A 123 -9.90 23.15 1.20
CA LEU A 123 -9.06 22.91 0.03
C LEU A 123 -7.71 23.60 0.27
N MET A 124 -6.63 22.84 0.22
CA MET A 124 -5.28 23.34 0.46
C MET A 124 -4.34 22.88 -0.65
N LEU A 125 -3.71 23.83 -1.34
CA LEU A 125 -2.59 23.53 -2.23
C LEU A 125 -1.31 23.42 -1.41
N ASP A 126 -0.82 22.19 -1.23
CA ASP A 126 0.46 21.90 -0.59
C ASP A 126 1.54 21.79 -1.65
N ASP A 127 2.42 22.78 -1.74
CA ASP A 127 3.56 22.78 -2.68
C ASP A 127 4.79 22.02 -2.13
N THR A 128 4.65 21.31 -1.01
CA THR A 128 5.75 20.58 -0.37
C THR A 128 6.21 19.39 -1.21
N THR A 129 7.52 19.17 -1.25
CA THR A 129 8.11 17.92 -1.74
C THR A 129 8.68 17.12 -0.58
N TYR A 130 8.21 15.89 -0.42
CA TYR A 130 8.55 15.01 0.69
C TYR A 130 9.71 14.06 0.34
N PRO A 131 10.50 13.61 1.34
CA PRO A 131 11.53 12.60 1.11
C PRO A 131 10.97 11.27 0.61
N SER A 132 11.72 10.59 -0.26
CA SER A 132 11.35 9.29 -0.85
C SER A 132 12.18 8.10 -0.34
N GLY A 133 13.01 8.32 0.69
CA GLY A 133 13.89 7.27 1.23
C GLY A 133 13.18 6.15 1.99
N SER A 134 11.93 6.39 2.42
CA SER A 134 11.17 5.50 3.30
C SER A 134 9.69 5.41 2.89
N ILE A 135 9.45 5.01 1.64
CA ILE A 135 8.10 4.90 1.01
C ILE A 135 7.78 3.45 0.61
N LEU A 136 6.53 3.11 0.31
CA LEU A 136 6.08 1.73 0.04
C LEU A 136 6.78 1.06 -1.18
N SER A 137 7.07 1.82 -2.23
CA SER A 137 7.82 1.35 -3.41
C SER A 137 8.62 2.49 -4.03
N PRO A 138 9.83 2.25 -4.57
CA PRO A 138 10.58 3.29 -5.30
C PRO A 138 9.79 3.94 -6.44
N ALA A 139 8.89 3.20 -7.08
CA ALA A 139 8.02 3.73 -8.14
C ALA A 139 7.06 4.83 -7.65
N MET A 140 6.76 4.86 -6.35
CA MET A 140 5.87 5.86 -5.73
C MET A 140 6.59 7.17 -5.42
N ALA A 141 7.90 7.27 -5.67
CA ALA A 141 8.66 8.51 -5.44
C ALA A 141 8.08 9.69 -6.24
N VAL A 142 7.46 9.42 -7.38
CA VAL A 142 6.78 10.43 -8.21
C VAL A 142 5.56 11.06 -7.52
N TRP A 143 5.00 10.44 -6.48
CA TRP A 143 3.83 10.95 -5.73
C TRP A 143 4.20 11.81 -4.52
N GLN A 144 5.49 12.02 -4.26
CA GLN A 144 5.96 12.79 -3.10
C GLN A 144 6.06 14.31 -3.36
N GLY A 145 5.51 14.81 -4.46
CA GLY A 145 5.54 16.23 -4.83
C GLY A 145 4.29 17.00 -4.41
N PRO A 146 4.09 18.22 -4.97
CA PRO A 146 2.94 19.06 -4.69
C PRO A 146 1.58 18.34 -4.86
N ALA A 147 0.63 18.66 -4.00
CA ALA A 147 -0.68 18.04 -3.97
C ALA A 147 -1.80 19.04 -3.61
N LEU A 148 -3.01 18.79 -4.12
CA LEU A 148 -4.23 19.41 -3.62
C LEU A 148 -4.81 18.53 -2.51
N LEU A 149 -4.76 18.99 -1.27
CA LEU A 149 -5.37 18.36 -0.12
C LEU A 149 -6.83 18.81 0.01
N VAL A 150 -7.70 17.85 0.32
CA VAL A 150 -9.15 18.07 0.47
C VAL A 150 -9.60 17.38 1.74
N ALA A 151 -10.14 18.15 2.68
CA ALA A 151 -10.60 17.66 3.98
C ALA A 151 -12.04 18.11 4.24
N ASN A 152 -12.83 17.25 4.86
CA ASN A 152 -14.17 17.59 5.35
C ASN A 152 -14.36 17.04 6.77
N ASP A 153 -15.36 17.54 7.48
CA ASP A 153 -15.63 17.26 8.90
C ASP A 153 -16.78 16.26 9.14
N ALA A 154 -17.15 15.46 8.14
CA ALA A 154 -18.11 14.36 8.32
C ALA A 154 -17.57 13.26 9.26
N LEU A 155 -18.48 12.55 9.94
CA LEU A 155 -18.20 11.52 10.96
C LEU A 155 -18.05 10.09 10.40
#